data_AF-A0AAF0V1Z6-F1
#
_entry.id   AF-A0AAF0V1Z6-F1
#
_cell.length_a   1.000
_cell.length_b   1.000
_cell.length_c   1.000
_cell.angle_alpha   90.00
_cell.angle_beta   90.00
_cell.angle_gamma   90.00
#
_symmetry.space_group_name_H-M   'P 1'
#
loop_
_entity.id
_entity.type
_entity.pdbx_description
1 polymer ?
#
loop_
_entity_poly.entity_id
_entity_poly.type
_entity_poly.pdbx_seq_one_letter_code
_entity_poly.pdbx_strand_id
1 'polypeptide(L)'
;MKKDIAKFVAKCPNCQQVKVEHHKLGGLSQDICIHTWKWEDLNMNLIVGLPRTRWQHDSIWVIVDCMKKSAHFIPVKVYYSAKDYAKLY
;
A
#
# COMPACT_ATOMS: atom_id res chain seq x y z
N MET A 1 -6.89 -30.02 33.18
CA MET A 1 -7.96 -29.00 33.02
C MET A 1 -7.69 -28.01 31.88
N LYS A 2 -6.76 -27.04 31.98
CA LYS A 2 -6.54 -26.05 30.89
C LYS A 2 -6.17 -26.67 29.53
N LYS A 3 -5.35 -27.72 29.53
CA LYS A 3 -4.98 -28.46 28.30
C LYS A 3 -6.17 -29.19 27.66
N ASP A 4 -7.08 -29.72 28.46
CA ASP A 4 -8.24 -30.48 27.99
C ASP A 4 -9.28 -29.54 27.39
N ILE A 5 -9.48 -28.38 28.02
CA ILE A 5 -10.31 -27.30 27.50
C ILE A 5 -9.75 -26.79 26.16
N ALA A 6 -8.43 -26.58 26.05
CA ALA A 6 -7.81 -26.18 24.79
C ALA A 6 -8.01 -27.21 23.67
N LYS A 7 -7.88 -28.51 23.98
CA LYS A 7 -8.16 -29.61 23.03
C LYS A 7 -9.62 -29.67 22.61
N PHE A 8 -10.55 -29.41 23.53
CA PHE A 8 -11.98 -29.36 23.23
C PHE A 8 -12.33 -28.18 22.32
N VAL A 9 -11.82 -26.99 22.65
CA VAL A 9 -12.03 -25.76 21.86
C VAL A 9 -11.39 -25.87 20.46
N ALA A 10 -10.26 -26.57 20.32
CA ALA A 10 -9.63 -26.85 19.03
C ALA A 10 -10.47 -27.76 18.12
N LYS A 11 -11.28 -28.66 18.70
CA LYS A 11 -12.13 -29.60 17.95
C LYS A 11 -13.54 -29.06 17.69
N CYS A 12 -13.95 -27.98 18.35
CA CYS A 12 -15.29 -27.41 18.21
C CYS A 12 -15.36 -26.48 16.99
N PRO A 13 -16.14 -26.81 15.94
CA PRO A 13 -16.22 -26.01 14.72
C PRO A 13 -16.81 -24.61 14.96
N ASN A 14 -17.81 -24.50 15.84
CA ASN A 14 -18.40 -23.21 16.20
C ASN A 14 -17.37 -22.29 16.90
N CYS A 15 -16.52 -22.87 17.75
CA CYS A 15 -15.45 -22.09 18.40
C CYS A 15 -14.39 -21.64 17.41
N GLN A 16 -14.03 -22.47 16.41
CA GLN A 16 -13.04 -22.11 15.39
C GLN A 16 -13.58 -21.06 14.40
N GLN A 17 -14.88 -21.09 14.08
CA GLN A 17 -15.50 -20.10 13.19
C GLN A 17 -15.70 -18.74 13.85
N VAL A 18 -16.01 -18.71 15.15
CA VAL A 18 -16.29 -17.47 15.87
C VAL A 18 -15.01 -16.84 16.46
N LYS A 19 -13.99 -17.64 16.80
CA LYS A 19 -12.68 -17.11 17.17
C LYS A 19 -11.87 -16.78 15.93
N VAL A 20 -11.77 -15.50 15.63
CA VAL A 20 -10.78 -14.98 14.70
C VAL A 20 -9.39 -15.14 15.32
N GLU A 21 -8.40 -15.54 14.52
CA GLU A 21 -7.01 -15.52 14.96
C GLU A 21 -6.60 -14.08 15.31
N HIS A 22 -6.27 -13.85 16.58
CA HIS A 22 -5.80 -12.53 17.05
C HIS A 22 -4.28 -12.35 16.90
N HIS A 23 -3.59 -13.32 16.29
CA HIS A 23 -2.20 -13.15 15.95
C HIS A 23 -2.11 -12.29 14.69
N LYS A 24 -1.29 -11.24 14.74
CA LYS A 24 -0.86 -10.59 13.50
C LYS A 24 -0.13 -11.65 12.67
N LEU A 25 -0.59 -11.87 11.45
CA LEU A 25 0.22 -12.53 10.43
C LEU A 25 1.55 -11.77 10.39
N GLY A 26 2.63 -12.46 10.75
CA GLY A 26 3.98 -11.95 10.53
C GLY A 26 4.20 -11.89 9.04
N GLY A 27 3.83 -10.76 8.42
CA GLY A 27 4.14 -10.51 7.02
C GLY A 27 5.64 -10.39 6.86
N LEU A 28 6.18 -10.99 5.78
CA LEU A 28 7.53 -10.68 5.35
C LEU A 28 7.55 -9.19 5.00
N SER A 29 8.32 -8.40 5.75
CA SER A 29 8.59 -7.03 5.33
C SER A 29 9.41 -7.15 4.04
N GLN A 30 8.83 -6.76 2.91
CA GLN A 30 9.61 -6.60 1.69
C GLN A 30 10.57 -5.45 1.95
N ASP A 31 11.82 -5.77 2.25
CA ASP A 31 12.88 -4.79 2.23
C ASP A 31 12.93 -4.22 0.80
N ILE A 32 12.79 -2.91 0.70
CA ILE A 32 12.99 -2.20 -0.57
C ILE A 32 14.46 -2.43 -0.92
N CYS A 33 14.70 -3.23 -1.97
CA CYS A 33 16.04 -3.49 -2.45
C CYS A 33 16.75 -2.15 -2.70
N ILE A 34 18.00 -2.02 -2.25
CA ILE A 34 18.80 -0.84 -2.55
C ILE A 34 19.35 -1.04 -3.96
N HIS A 35 18.74 -0.38 -4.94
CA HIS A 35 19.10 -0.53 -6.35
C HIS A 35 20.41 0.18 -6.70
N THR A 36 21.11 -0.35 -7.70
CA THR A 36 22.51 0.00 -8.00
C THR A 36 22.61 1.12 -9.04
N TRP A 37 21.56 1.38 -9.83
CA TRP A 37 21.57 2.40 -10.89
C TRP A 37 20.43 3.42 -10.81
N LYS A 38 20.64 4.58 -11.46
CA LYS A 38 19.63 5.66 -11.54
C LYS A 38 18.44 5.20 -12.39
N TRP A 39 17.22 5.39 -11.89
CA TRP A 39 15.94 5.11 -12.56
C TRP A 39 15.56 3.62 -12.72
N GLU A 40 16.26 2.68 -12.07
CA GLU A 40 15.87 1.26 -12.08
C GLU A 40 14.58 1.01 -11.29
N ASP A 41 14.46 1.68 -10.14
CA ASP A 41 13.34 1.50 -9.21
C ASP A 41 12.69 2.83 -8.88
N LEU A 42 11.64 3.15 -9.64
CA LEU A 42 10.73 4.24 -9.36
C LEU A 42 9.43 3.68 -8.82
N ASN A 43 9.07 4.08 -7.60
CA ASN A 43 7.75 3.79 -7.07
C ASN A 43 6.79 4.90 -7.47
N MET A 44 5.79 4.58 -8.29
CA MET A 44 4.74 5.50 -8.70
C MET A 44 3.46 5.18 -7.94
N ASN A 45 2.91 6.17 -7.24
CA ASN A 45 1.66 6.04 -6.50
C ASN A 45 0.71 7.20 -6.81
N LEU A 46 -0.59 7.00 -6.63
CA LEU A 46 -1.62 8.02 -6.87
C LEU A 46 -2.47 8.19 -5.61
N ILE A 47 -2.46 9.40 -5.06
CA ILE A 47 -3.35 9.78 -3.95
C ILE A 47 -4.59 10.42 -4.56
N VAL A 48 -5.75 9.77 -4.40
CA VAL A 48 -7.04 10.22 -4.95
C VAL A 48 -8.02 10.61 -3.86
N GLY A 49 -9.10 11.30 -4.24
CA GLY A 49 -10.18 11.68 -3.31
C GLY A 49 -9.86 12.90 -2.46
N LEU A 50 -8.95 13.76 -2.91
CA LEU A 50 -8.62 15.00 -2.21
C LEU A 50 -9.66 16.10 -2.50
N PRO A 51 -9.85 17.04 -1.56
CA PRO A 51 -10.64 18.25 -1.83
C PRO A 51 -10.12 18.97 -3.08
N ARG A 52 -11.03 19.39 -3.96
CA ARG A 52 -10.67 20.07 -5.20
C ARG A 52 -9.98 21.40 -4.92
N THR A 53 -8.81 21.59 -5.53
CA THR A 53 -8.11 22.88 -5.53
C THR A 53 -8.79 23.88 -6.46
N ARG A 54 -8.38 25.16 -6.41
CA ARG A 54 -8.88 26.22 -7.33
C ARG A 54 -8.68 25.87 -8.81
N TRP A 55 -7.62 25.14 -9.13
CA TRP A 55 -7.31 24.65 -10.48
C TRP A 55 -7.94 23.29 -10.80
N GLN A 56 -8.87 22.83 -9.96
CA GLN A 56 -9.63 21.58 -10.11
C GLN A 56 -8.78 20.31 -10.10
N HIS A 57 -7.61 20.32 -9.45
CA HIS A 57 -6.89 19.09 -9.12
C HIS A 57 -7.53 18.45 -7.89
N ASP A 58 -7.78 17.14 -7.98
CA ASP A 58 -8.40 16.30 -6.94
C ASP A 58 -7.53 15.07 -6.60
N SER A 59 -6.34 14.99 -7.18
CA SER A 59 -5.38 13.90 -6.96
C SER A 59 -3.94 14.40 -6.99
N ILE A 60 -3.04 13.61 -6.42
CA ILE A 60 -1.58 13.84 -6.45
C ILE A 60 -0.91 12.59 -6.97
N TRP A 61 -0.14 12.73 -8.05
CA TRP A 61 0.75 11.69 -8.54
C TRP A 61 2.10 11.80 -7.83
N VAL A 62 2.51 10.72 -7.17
CA VAL A 62 3.72 10.63 -6.37
C VAL A 62 4.72 9.74 -7.08
N ILE A 63 5.90 10.27 -7.37
CA ILE A 63 7.02 9.51 -7.95
C ILE A 63 8.14 9.51 -6.92
N VAL A 64 8.48 8.34 -6.40
CA VAL A 64 9.54 8.17 -5.40
C VAL A 64 10.74 7.50 -6.06
N ASP A 65 11.88 8.18 -6.01
CA ASP A 65 13.19 7.60 -6.34
C ASP A 65 13.76 6.94 -5.08
N CYS A 66 13.70 5.62 -5.02
CA CYS A 66 14.16 4.83 -3.89
C CYS A 66 15.66 5.01 -3.62
N MET A 67 16.47 5.27 -4.65
CA MET A 67 17.91 5.49 -4.52
C MET A 67 18.20 6.88 -3.95
N LYS A 68 17.60 7.93 -4.53
CA LYS A 68 17.85 9.31 -4.09
C LYS A 68 17.09 9.69 -2.82
N LYS A 69 16.18 8.83 -2.33
CA LYS A 69 15.24 9.13 -1.24
C LYS A 69 14.46 10.43 -1.48
N SER A 70 14.18 10.75 -2.74
CA SER A 70 13.45 11.95 -3.14
C SER A 70 12.08 11.57 -3.69
N ALA A 71 11.07 12.38 -3.36
CA ALA A 71 9.71 12.22 -3.86
C ALA A 71 9.27 13.47 -4.64
N HIS A 72 8.69 13.26 -5.80
CA HIS A 72 8.05 14.29 -6.61
C HIS A 72 6.54 14.18 -6.46
N PHE A 73 5.89 15.29 -6.12
CA PHE A 73 4.44 15.38 -5.95
C PHE A 73 3.87 16.28 -7.05
N ILE A 74 3.10 15.70 -7.95
CA ILE A 74 2.52 16.39 -9.10
C ILE A 74 1.00 16.44 -8.92
N PRO A 75 0.39 17.65 -8.84
CA PRO A 75 -1.06 17.75 -8.79
C PRO A 75 -1.66 17.29 -10.12
N VAL A 76 -2.59 16.34 -10.07
CA VAL A 76 -3.25 15.77 -11.25
C VAL A 76 -4.75 15.70 -11.03
N LYS A 77 -5.49 15.36 -12.09
CA LYS A 77 -6.93 15.11 -12.01
C LYS A 77 -7.20 13.63 -12.15
N VAL A 78 -8.18 13.09 -11.42
CA VAL A 78 -8.54 11.65 -11.44
C VAL A 78 -8.76 11.13 -12.86
N TYR A 79 -9.26 11.98 -13.76
CA TYR A 79 -9.61 11.62 -15.14
C TYR A 79 -8.47 11.82 -16.15
N TYR A 80 -7.22 12.07 -15.71
CA TYR A 80 -6.08 12.13 -16.63
C TYR A 80 -5.89 10.78 -17.32
N SER A 81 -5.71 10.81 -18.64
CA SER A 81 -5.41 9.62 -19.41
C SER A 81 -3.93 9.26 -19.29
N ALA A 82 -3.56 8.03 -19.67
CA ALA A 82 -2.15 7.62 -19.73
C ALA A 82 -1.29 8.56 -20.61
N LYS A 83 -1.88 9.18 -21.64
CA LYS A 83 -1.20 10.17 -22.49
C LYS A 83 -0.94 11.49 -21.77
N ASP A 84 -1.82 11.87 -20.83
CA ASP A 84 -1.64 13.09 -20.04
C ASP A 84 -0.56 12.90 -18.98
N TYR A 85 -0.51 11.72 -18.35
CA TYR A 85 0.59 11.34 -17.45
C TYR A 85 1.93 11.27 -18.18
N ALA A 86 1.97 10.72 -19.40
CA ALA A 86 3.19 10.66 -20.21
C ALA A 86 3.75 12.04 -20.61
N LYS A 87 2.95 13.11 -20.57
CA LYS A 87 3.42 14.48 -20.79
C LYS A 87 4.00 15.13 -19.53
N LEU A 88 3.68 14.58 -18.36
CA LEU A 88 4.13 15.07 -17.05
C LEU A 88 5.41 14.36 -16.57
N TYR A 89 5.71 13.21 -17.16
CA TYR A 89 6.97 12.47 -16.97
C TYR A 89 8.05 13.01 -17.90
#